data_AF-A0A8D8D4C5-F1
#
_entry.id   AF-A0A8D8D4C5-F1
#
_cell.length_a   1.000
_cell.length_b   1.000
_cell.length_c   1.000
_cell.angle_alpha   90.00
_cell.angle_beta   90.00
_cell.angle_gamma   90.00
#
_symmetry.space_group_name_H-M   'P 1'
#
loop_
_entity.id
_entity.type
_entity.pdbx_description
1 polymer ?
#
loop_
_entity_poly.entity_id
_entity_poly.type
_entity_poly.pdbx_seq_one_letter_code
_entity_poly.pdbx_strand_id
1 'polypeptide(L)'
;MVVILTHGNQDDTLMAKDQSYKLYELIDQFSPTHLPSMAGKPKIFMVQACRGGRDDLGVNLYVVKNDSSCTQEDSLCSETRVFTYPRYADLLIMMASHYG
;
A
#
# COMPACT_ATOMS: atom_id res chain seq x y z
N MET A 1 -2.44 10.78 -4.59
CA MET A 1 -1.20 10.07 -4.23
C MET A 1 -0.65 10.71 -2.98
N VAL A 2 -0.14 9.90 -2.05
CA VAL A 2 0.49 10.34 -0.79
C VAL A 2 1.83 9.64 -0.66
N VAL A 3 2.87 10.38 -0.25
CA VAL A 3 4.21 9.85 0.03
C VAL A 3 4.57 10.23 1.46
N ILE A 4 5.01 9.25 2.24
CA ILE A 4 5.33 9.40 3.66
C ILE A 4 6.76 8.92 3.87
N LEU A 5 7.63 9.81 4.37
CA LEU A 5 9.03 9.53 4.69
C LEU A 5 9.26 9.89 6.17
N THR A 6 9.37 8.91 7.06
CA THR A 6 9.56 9.15 8.50
C THR A 6 10.10 7.93 9.24
N HIS A 7 10.42 8.08 10.53
CA HIS A 7 10.58 6.96 11.44
C HIS A 7 9.24 6.26 11.66
N GLY A 8 9.28 4.93 11.70
CA GLY A 8 8.14 4.11 12.10
C GLY A 8 8.53 3.11 13.17
N ASN A 9 7.53 2.45 13.72
CA ASN A 9 7.66 1.48 14.80
C ASN A 9 6.73 0.29 14.52
N GLN A 10 6.63 -0.63 15.48
CA GLN A 10 5.74 -1.79 15.45
C GLN A 10 4.27 -1.40 15.13
N ASP A 11 3.49 -2.35 14.64
CA ASP A 11 2.06 -2.20 14.34
C ASP A 11 1.74 -1.01 13.42
N ASP A 12 2.55 -0.82 12.37
CA ASP A 12 2.41 0.23 11.35
C ASP A 12 2.22 1.65 11.91
N THR A 13 2.94 1.92 13.01
CA THR A 13 2.99 3.23 13.67
C THR A 13 3.95 4.15 12.93
N LEU A 14 3.48 5.35 12.58
CA LEU A 14 4.27 6.41 11.96
C LEU A 14 4.53 7.52 12.99
N MET A 15 5.70 8.14 12.92
CA MET A 15 6.06 9.28 13.77
C MET A 15 5.90 10.60 13.00
N ALA A 16 5.19 11.56 13.60
CA ALA A 16 5.31 12.97 13.27
C ALA A 16 6.39 13.62 14.17
N LYS A 17 6.47 14.96 14.16
CA LYS A 17 7.45 15.71 14.95
C LYS A 17 7.20 15.65 16.46
N ASP A 18 5.93 15.55 16.83
CA ASP A 18 5.37 15.77 18.17
C ASP A 18 4.56 14.59 18.70
N GLN A 19 3.88 13.84 17.81
CA GLN A 19 3.11 12.65 18.15
C GLN A 19 3.31 11.51 17.14
N SER A 20 2.85 10.31 17.48
CA SER A 20 2.70 9.19 16.54
C SER A 20 1.25 8.97 16.16
N TYR A 21 1.00 8.21 15.08
CA TYR A 21 -0.32 7.81 14.61
C TYR A 21 -0.24 6.49 13.83
N LYS A 22 -1.37 5.81 13.58
CA LYS A 22 -1.37 4.57 12.79
C LYS A 22 -1.54 4.87 11.30
N LEU A 23 -0.78 4.18 10.44
CA LEU A 23 -0.92 4.30 8.99
C LEU A 23 -2.35 4.05 8.51
N TYR A 24 -3.03 3.03 9.05
CA TYR A 24 -4.39 2.67 8.63
C TYR A 24 -5.47 3.67 9.07
N GLU A 25 -5.27 4.41 10.16
CA GLU A 25 -6.17 5.51 10.57
C GLU A 25 -6.14 6.64 9.52
N LEU A 26 -4.95 6.97 9.02
CA LEU A 26 -4.77 7.94 7.93
C LEU A 26 -5.41 7.43 6.63
N ILE A 27 -5.17 6.16 6.25
CA ILE A 27 -5.70 5.59 5.01
C ILE A 27 -7.23 5.56 5.02
N ASP A 28 -7.87 5.25 6.16
CA ASP A 28 -9.33 5.17 6.23
C ASP A 28 -10.04 6.52 6.01
N GLN A 29 -9.36 7.65 6.24
CA GLN A 29 -9.85 8.99 5.87
C GLN A 29 -10.03 9.17 4.35
N PHE A 30 -9.39 8.34 3.53
CA PHE A 30 -9.52 8.34 2.07
C PHE A 30 -10.52 7.28 1.56
N SER A 31 -11.20 6.55 2.45
CA SER A 31 -12.29 5.66 2.07
C SER A 31 -13.47 6.44 1.48
N PRO A 32 -14.31 5.85 0.60
CA PRO A 32 -15.50 6.51 0.05
C PRO A 32 -16.49 7.00 1.10
N THR A 33 -16.46 6.42 2.30
CA THR A 33 -17.31 6.83 3.43
C THR A 33 -16.89 8.18 4.00
N HIS A 34 -15.58 8.43 4.11
CA HIS A 34 -15.03 9.68 4.64
C HIS A 34 -14.76 10.73 3.54
N LEU A 35 -14.42 10.28 2.33
CA LEU A 35 -14.10 11.13 1.19
C LEU A 35 -14.78 10.63 -0.10
N PRO A 36 -16.11 10.84 -0.26
CA PRO A 36 -16.89 10.32 -1.39
C PRO A 36 -16.36 10.71 -2.77
N SER A 37 -15.68 11.84 -2.88
CA SER A 37 -15.05 12.31 -4.12
C SER A 37 -13.90 11.43 -4.63
N MET A 38 -13.41 10.49 -3.82
CA MET A 38 -12.39 9.47 -4.14
C MET A 38 -12.98 8.06 -4.40
N ALA A 39 -14.30 7.91 -4.42
CA ALA A 39 -14.95 6.67 -4.88
C ALA A 39 -14.59 6.39 -6.35
N GLY A 40 -14.26 5.14 -6.67
CA GLY A 40 -13.88 4.73 -8.03
C GLY A 40 -12.56 5.32 -8.55
N LYS A 41 -11.71 5.86 -7.66
CA LYS A 41 -10.45 6.53 -8.04
C LYS A 41 -9.23 5.89 -7.35
N PRO A 42 -8.10 5.71 -8.06
CA PRO A 42 -6.88 5.17 -7.48
C PRO A 42 -6.31 6.01 -6.32
N LYS A 43 -6.09 5.35 -5.18
CA LYS A 43 -5.51 5.89 -3.96
C LYS A 43 -4.17 5.21 -3.72
N ILE A 44 -3.09 5.89 -4.12
CA ILE A 44 -1.71 5.36 -4.02
C ILE A 44 -1.01 5.99 -2.81
N PHE A 45 -0.51 5.14 -1.91
CA PHE A 45 0.31 5.47 -0.75
C PHE A 45 1.69 4.83 -0.89
N MET A 46 2.75 5.63 -0.75
CA MET A 46 4.14 5.14 -0.66
C MET A 46 4.69 5.49 0.72
N VAL A 47 5.18 4.49 1.45
CA VAL A 47 5.56 4.63 2.87
C VAL A 47 6.98 4.12 3.09
N GLN A 48 7.92 5.05 3.27
CA GLN A 48 9.26 4.81 3.79
C GLN A 48 9.22 5.02 5.31
N ALA A 49 9.05 3.92 6.04
CA ALA A 49 9.16 3.88 7.49
C ALA A 49 9.52 2.47 7.96
N CYS A 50 10.25 2.36 9.07
CA CYS A 50 10.49 1.08 9.74
C CYS A 50 9.16 0.51 10.29
N ARG A 51 9.01 -0.82 10.33
CA ARG A 51 7.79 -1.49 10.83
C ARG A 51 8.02 -2.28 12.12
N GLY A 52 9.09 -1.93 12.84
CA GLY A 52 9.64 -2.66 13.98
C GLY A 52 11.16 -2.67 13.94
N GLY A 53 11.78 -3.55 14.72
CA GLY A 53 13.23 -3.75 14.80
C GLY A 53 13.65 -5.20 14.56
N ARG A 54 12.98 -5.89 13.64
CA ARG A 54 13.39 -7.21 13.15
C ARG A 54 14.15 -7.01 11.85
N ASP A 55 15.40 -7.45 11.83
CA ASP A 55 16.23 -7.40 10.62
C ASP A 55 15.88 -8.55 9.68
N ASP A 56 15.99 -8.32 8.37
CA ASP A 56 15.95 -9.39 7.38
C ASP A 56 17.23 -10.23 7.51
N LEU A 57 17.07 -11.54 7.71
CA LEU A 57 18.19 -12.47 7.85
C LEU A 57 19.00 -12.63 6.55
N GLY A 58 18.41 -12.25 5.41
CA GLY A 58 18.98 -12.44 4.09
C GLY A 58 19.06 -13.90 3.66
N VAL A 59 19.42 -14.13 2.39
CA VAL A 59 19.65 -15.46 1.84
C VAL A 59 20.91 -15.51 0.99
N ASN A 60 21.67 -16.59 1.10
CA ASN A 60 22.81 -16.84 0.22
C ASN A 60 22.29 -17.31 -1.14
N LEU A 61 22.51 -16.52 -2.19
CA LEU A 61 22.07 -16.81 -3.55
C LEU A 61 23.14 -17.61 -4.32
N TYR A 62 22.67 -18.62 -5.06
CA TYR A 62 23.48 -19.38 -6.01
C TYR A 62 22.85 -19.26 -7.40
N VAL A 63 23.65 -18.95 -8.42
CA VAL A 63 23.12 -18.59 -9.75
C VAL A 63 22.82 -19.83 -10.58
N VAL A 64 21.55 -19.99 -10.96
CA VAL A 64 21.10 -20.91 -12.02
C VAL A 64 20.46 -20.08 -13.13
N LYS A 65 20.96 -20.20 -14.36
CA LYS A 65 20.40 -19.48 -15.52
C LYS A 65 19.17 -20.22 -16.05
N ASN A 66 18.04 -19.52 -16.17
CA ASN A 66 16.92 -19.89 -17.04
C ASN A 66 16.29 -18.61 -17.59
N ASP A 67 16.28 -18.48 -18.92
CA ASP A 67 15.57 -17.41 -19.63
C ASP A 67 14.12 -17.81 -19.91
N SER A 68 13.17 -16.95 -19.58
CA SER A 68 12.17 -16.39 -20.51
C SER A 68 11.05 -15.64 -19.78
N SER A 69 10.47 -14.66 -20.46
CA SER A 69 9.46 -13.73 -19.95
C SER A 69 8.20 -13.78 -20.82
N CYS A 70 7.02 -13.59 -20.22
CA CYS A 70 5.83 -13.13 -20.92
C CYS A 70 4.80 -12.53 -19.96
N THR A 71 4.36 -11.30 -20.24
CA THR A 71 3.24 -10.58 -19.60
C THR A 71 2.17 -10.27 -20.64
N GLN A 72 0.89 -10.19 -20.24
CA GLN A 72 -0.25 -9.81 -21.08
C GLN A 72 -1.28 -8.99 -20.27
N GLU A 73 -1.92 -8.00 -20.90
CA GLU A 73 -3.04 -7.19 -20.38
C GLU A 73 -4.05 -6.82 -21.50
N ASP A 74 -5.13 -6.11 -21.10
CA ASP A 74 -6.33 -5.63 -21.85
C ASP A 74 -7.46 -6.70 -21.99
N SER A 75 -8.78 -6.43 -21.88
CA SER A 75 -9.55 -5.16 -21.76
C SER A 75 -10.82 -5.28 -20.87
N LEU A 76 -11.67 -4.24 -20.84
CA LEU A 76 -12.98 -4.22 -20.14
C LEU A 76 -14.12 -3.67 -21.02
N CYS A 77 -15.35 -4.15 -20.79
CA CYS A 77 -16.60 -3.59 -21.34
C CYS A 77 -17.60 -3.28 -20.21
N SER A 78 -18.38 -2.20 -20.34
CA SER A 78 -19.21 -1.65 -19.25
C SER A 78 -20.72 -1.71 -19.52
N GLU A 79 -21.46 -2.29 -18.57
CA GLU A 79 -22.90 -2.04 -18.39
C GLU A 79 -23.11 -1.28 -17.07
N THR A 80 -24.00 -0.29 -17.06
CA THR A 80 -24.36 0.42 -15.82
C THR A 80 -25.25 -0.46 -14.93
N ARG A 81 -24.63 -1.16 -13.99
CA ARG A 81 -25.30 -1.90 -12.92
C ARG A 81 -25.24 -1.09 -11.62
N VAL A 82 -26.24 -1.22 -10.74
CA VAL A 82 -26.11 -0.74 -9.36
C VAL A 82 -25.26 -1.77 -8.61
N PHE A 83 -24.11 -1.34 -8.08
CA PHE A 83 -23.15 -2.23 -7.41
C PHE A 83 -22.71 -1.67 -6.06
N THR A 84 -22.44 -2.56 -5.10
CA THR A 84 -21.80 -2.21 -3.83
C THR A 84 -20.30 -2.07 -4.03
N TYR A 85 -19.78 -0.85 -3.97
CA TYR A 85 -18.33 -0.60 -4.05
C TYR A 85 -17.65 -0.85 -2.69
N PRO A 86 -16.60 -1.71 -2.61
CA PRO A 86 -15.92 -1.99 -1.35
C PRO A 86 -15.20 -0.77 -0.76
N ARG A 87 -15.22 -0.61 0.57
CA ARG A 87 -14.62 0.53 1.31
C ARG A 87 -13.13 0.78 0.99
N TYR A 88 -12.38 -0.29 0.71
CA TYR A 88 -10.94 -0.25 0.43
C TYR A 88 -10.60 -0.59 -1.02
N ALA A 89 -11.55 -0.49 -1.95
CA ALA A 89 -11.28 -0.64 -3.37
C ALA A 89 -10.44 0.54 -3.93
N ASP A 90 -9.77 0.29 -5.04
CA ASP A 90 -8.83 1.21 -5.71
C ASP A 90 -7.77 1.79 -4.76
N LEU A 91 -7.20 0.96 -3.88
CA LEU A 91 -6.17 1.31 -2.91
C LEU A 91 -4.90 0.51 -3.19
N LEU A 92 -3.77 1.21 -3.34
CA LEU A 92 -2.44 0.62 -3.45
C LEU A 92 -1.55 1.20 -2.36
N ILE A 93 -0.96 0.32 -1.54
CA ILE A 93 -0.03 0.68 -0.47
C ILE A 93 1.33 0.03 -0.79
N MET A 94 2.37 0.85 -0.93
CA MET A 94 3.74 0.42 -1.15
C MET A 94 4.54 0.69 0.12
N MET A 95 4.97 -0.37 0.80
CA MET A 95 5.78 -0.32 2.03
C MET A 95 7.23 -0.60 1.69
N ALA A 96 8.16 0.26 2.10
CA ALA A 96 9.59 0.07 1.83
C ALA A 96 10.30 -0.85 2.85
N SER A 97 9.65 -1.15 3.98
CA SER A 97 10.10 -2.14 4.96
C SER A 97 9.23 -3.39 4.89
N HIS A 98 9.87 -4.56 4.86
CA HIS A 98 9.21 -5.84 5.10
C HIS A 98 8.57 -5.85 6.50
N TYR A 99 7.56 -6.69 6.69
CA TYR A 99 6.99 -7.00 8.01
C TYR A 99 7.68 -8.26 8.53
N GLY A 100 8.80 -8.08 9.23
CA GLY A 100 9.60 -9.18 9.79
C GLY A 100 8.89 -9.96 10.89
#